data_AF-A0A933CYJ1-F1
#
_entry.id   AF-A0A933CYJ1-F1
#
_cell.length_a   1.000
_cell.length_b   1.000
_cell.length_c   1.000
_cell.angle_alpha   90.00
_cell.angle_beta   90.00
_cell.angle_gamma   90.00
#
_symmetry.space_group_name_H-M   'P 1'
#
loop_
_entity.id
_entity.type
_entity.pdbx_description
1 polymer ?
#
loop_
_entity_poly.entity_id
_entity_poly.type
_entity_poly.pdbx_seq_one_letter_code
_entity_poly.pdbx_strand_id
1 'polypeptide(L)'
;MNRTFLDVLKEKIIVFDGAMGTHLQGQNLTADDFGGEHLNGCNEYLVISKPSAVENVHRDYLEAGADVIETNSFGSTSIVLAEYGLADRSYELSCKAAQIAKRVATGFSTGDHPRFVAGSMGPTTKLPSLGHIKFRDMAAAYKEQARGLVEGGADLLCIETCQDMLQAKAALCGVFEYFEEARHRVPVIASVTVETMGTLLLGTEVSAALVTLEPYDIDIIGMNCATGPQEMSEHVRVLSASSPKPIFVMPNAGIPENVGGHAHYKLTPEGMVQYLSHFVKDLGVNVVGGCCGTTREHIRQLAKAVGGLSPKERTYDFIPSASSLYQAMPLHIDPPPVLIGERTNANGSKLFRELLAKEDWEGIV
;
A
#
# COMPACT_ATOMS: atom_id res chain seq x y z
N MET A 1 21.82 20.63 -3.42
CA MET A 1 21.15 20.02 -2.26
C MET A 1 20.42 18.80 -2.77
N ASN A 2 20.54 17.63 -2.12
CA ASN A 2 19.72 16.47 -2.49
C ASN A 2 18.28 16.77 -2.06
N ARG A 3 17.35 16.79 -3.02
CA ARG A 3 15.94 17.07 -2.78
C ARG A 3 15.27 15.84 -2.17
N THR A 4 14.42 16.03 -1.16
CA THR A 4 13.69 14.92 -0.55
C THR A 4 12.47 14.53 -1.40
N PHE A 5 11.92 13.34 -1.18
CA PHE A 5 10.69 12.90 -1.85
C PHE A 5 9.53 13.88 -1.64
N LEU A 6 9.33 14.36 -0.40
CA LEU A 6 8.24 15.30 -0.08
C LEU A 6 8.45 16.68 -0.69
N ASP A 7 9.69 17.10 -0.97
CA ASP A 7 9.96 18.34 -1.71
C ASP A 7 9.50 18.19 -3.16
N VAL A 8 9.84 17.08 -3.82
CA VAL A 8 9.46 16.82 -5.22
C VAL A 8 7.95 16.62 -5.36
N LEU A 9 7.31 15.95 -4.41
CA LEU A 9 5.85 15.72 -4.37
C LEU A 9 5.03 17.02 -4.41
N LYS A 10 5.56 18.12 -3.85
CA LYS A 10 4.89 19.43 -3.84
C LYS A 10 4.97 20.14 -5.19
N GLU A 11 5.95 19.80 -6.03
CA GLU A 11 6.25 20.53 -7.26
C GLU A 11 5.73 19.85 -8.51
N LYS A 12 5.69 18.51 -8.52
CA LYS A 12 5.23 17.71 -9.66
C LYS A 12 4.42 16.49 -9.24
N ILE A 13 3.66 15.96 -10.20
CA ILE A 13 3.03 14.64 -10.08
C ILE A 13 4.12 13.57 -10.08
N ILE A 14 4.08 12.70 -9.07
CA ILE A 14 5.03 11.61 -8.94
C ILE A 14 4.49 10.40 -9.69
N VAL A 15 5.35 9.79 -10.53
CA VAL A 15 5.03 8.55 -11.23
C VAL A 15 5.79 7.39 -10.58
N PHE A 16 5.06 6.47 -9.96
CA PHE A 16 5.57 5.19 -9.48
C PHE A 16 5.76 4.21 -10.65
N ASP A 17 6.43 3.11 -10.37
CA ASP A 17 6.61 2.01 -11.30
C ASP A 17 5.33 1.18 -11.50
N GLY A 18 5.49 0.04 -12.16
CA GLY A 18 4.44 -0.93 -12.41
C GLY A 18 4.65 -2.22 -11.60
N ALA A 19 3.94 -3.29 -11.97
CA ALA A 19 3.99 -4.53 -11.20
C ALA A 19 5.33 -5.27 -11.25
N MET A 20 5.95 -5.45 -10.07
CA MET A 20 7.07 -6.35 -9.83
C MET A 20 6.75 -7.80 -10.20
N GLY A 21 5.67 -8.36 -9.63
CA GLY A 21 5.34 -9.78 -9.77
C GLY A 21 5.09 -10.23 -11.21
N THR A 22 4.20 -9.53 -11.94
CA THR A 22 3.92 -9.89 -13.35
C THR A 22 5.12 -9.63 -14.27
N HIS A 23 5.98 -8.66 -13.93
CA HIS A 23 7.20 -8.45 -14.69
C HIS A 23 8.23 -9.57 -14.47
N LEU A 24 8.38 -10.07 -13.23
CA LEU A 24 9.22 -11.24 -12.93
C LEU A 24 8.72 -12.51 -13.62
N GLN A 25 7.40 -12.72 -13.66
CA GLN A 25 6.78 -13.85 -14.38
C GLN A 25 7.15 -13.84 -15.88
N GLY A 26 7.27 -12.65 -16.49
CA GLY A 26 7.71 -12.50 -17.88
C GLY A 26 9.18 -12.87 -18.14
N GLN A 27 10.00 -13.09 -17.11
CA GLN A 27 11.41 -13.45 -17.23
C GLN A 27 11.65 -14.96 -17.36
N ASN A 28 10.60 -15.80 -17.38
CA ASN A 28 10.68 -17.26 -17.46
C ASN A 28 11.60 -17.88 -16.38
N LEU A 29 11.50 -17.39 -15.15
CA LEU A 29 12.27 -17.90 -14.02
C LEU A 29 11.89 -19.36 -13.71
N THR A 30 12.89 -20.13 -13.29
CA THR A 30 12.73 -21.54 -12.90
C THR A 30 12.85 -21.70 -11.39
N ALA A 31 12.43 -22.84 -10.85
CA ALA A 31 12.57 -23.15 -9.43
C ALA A 31 14.03 -22.97 -8.93
N ASP A 32 15.03 -23.30 -9.76
CA ASP A 32 16.45 -23.09 -9.44
C ASP A 32 16.80 -21.61 -9.24
N ASP A 33 16.20 -20.70 -10.02
CA ASP A 33 16.38 -19.25 -9.84
C ASP A 33 15.80 -18.77 -8.50
N PHE A 34 14.76 -19.43 -7.98
CA PHE A 34 14.21 -19.19 -6.65
C PHE A 34 14.98 -19.91 -5.53
N GLY A 35 16.03 -20.68 -5.82
CA GLY A 35 16.76 -21.45 -4.81
C GLY A 35 16.22 -22.86 -4.54
N GLY A 36 15.39 -23.39 -5.44
CA GLY A 36 14.85 -24.74 -5.44
C GLY A 36 13.32 -24.79 -5.29
N GLU A 37 12.74 -25.97 -5.48
CA GLU A 37 11.27 -26.15 -5.54
C GLU A 37 10.52 -25.65 -4.29
N HIS A 38 11.11 -25.83 -3.11
CA HIS A 38 10.53 -25.35 -1.84
C HIS A 38 10.39 -23.82 -1.71
N LEU A 39 11.12 -23.05 -2.52
CA LEU A 39 11.09 -21.58 -2.55
C LEU A 39 10.45 -21.05 -3.82
N ASN A 40 9.99 -21.93 -4.71
CA ASN A 40 9.39 -21.55 -5.99
C ASN A 40 8.15 -20.66 -5.74
N GLY A 41 8.15 -19.47 -6.33
CA GLY A 41 7.11 -18.46 -6.13
C GLY A 41 7.37 -17.47 -4.97
N CYS A 42 8.41 -17.67 -4.14
CA CYS A 42 8.84 -16.66 -3.16
C CYS A 42 9.66 -15.57 -3.86
N ASN A 43 8.96 -14.58 -4.42
CA ASN A 43 9.60 -13.48 -5.14
C ASN A 43 10.61 -12.73 -4.26
N GLU A 44 10.33 -12.59 -2.97
CA GLU A 44 11.20 -11.92 -2.00
C GLU A 44 12.59 -12.55 -1.95
N TYR A 45 12.71 -13.87 -2.15
CA TYR A 45 14.00 -14.55 -2.10
C TYR A 45 14.89 -14.28 -3.31
N LEU A 46 14.33 -13.79 -4.42
CA LEU A 46 15.09 -13.45 -5.63
C LEU A 46 16.14 -12.36 -5.37
N VAL A 47 15.98 -11.54 -4.31
CA VAL A 47 17.01 -10.56 -3.89
C VAL A 47 18.31 -11.22 -3.41
N ILE A 48 18.28 -12.52 -3.11
CA ILE A 48 19.43 -13.37 -2.75
C ILE A 48 19.80 -14.29 -3.89
N SER A 49 18.85 -15.09 -4.39
CA SER A 49 19.13 -16.17 -5.35
C SER A 49 19.35 -15.67 -6.77
N LYS A 50 18.63 -14.62 -7.18
CA LYS A 50 18.70 -14.05 -8.53
C LYS A 50 18.57 -12.52 -8.55
N PRO A 51 19.50 -11.76 -7.91
CA PRO A 51 19.36 -10.31 -7.76
C PRO A 51 19.22 -9.56 -9.08
N SER A 52 19.85 -10.07 -10.15
CA SER A 52 19.78 -9.50 -11.49
C SER A 52 18.35 -9.46 -12.06
N ALA A 53 17.50 -10.43 -11.71
CA ALA A 53 16.11 -10.46 -12.17
C ALA A 53 15.32 -9.27 -11.60
N VAL A 54 15.53 -8.97 -10.31
CA VAL A 54 14.94 -7.83 -9.60
C VAL A 54 15.50 -6.51 -10.12
N GLU A 55 16.83 -6.42 -10.32
CA GLU A 55 17.48 -5.23 -10.89
C GLU A 55 16.95 -4.89 -12.28
N ASN A 56 16.66 -5.89 -13.11
CA ASN A 56 16.10 -5.69 -14.45
C ASN A 56 14.72 -5.01 -14.38
N VAL A 57 13.83 -5.46 -13.49
CA VAL A 57 12.51 -4.84 -13.31
C VAL A 57 12.65 -3.36 -12.93
N HIS A 58 13.48 -3.07 -11.92
CA HIS A 58 13.72 -1.69 -11.49
C HIS A 58 14.27 -0.83 -12.64
N ARG A 59 15.25 -1.35 -13.40
CA ARG A 59 15.85 -0.66 -14.54
C ARG A 59 14.80 -0.35 -15.60
N ASP A 60 13.97 -1.33 -15.97
CA ASP A 60 12.97 -1.18 -17.01
C ASP A 60 11.97 -0.06 -16.68
N TYR A 61 11.50 0.03 -15.43
CA TYR A 61 10.59 1.10 -15.01
C TYR A 61 11.27 2.46 -14.85
N LEU A 62 12.52 2.51 -14.37
CA LEU A 62 13.28 3.76 -14.31
C LEU A 62 13.59 4.32 -15.72
N GLU A 63 13.91 3.44 -16.68
CA GLU A 63 14.06 3.81 -18.10
C GLU A 63 12.74 4.22 -18.74
N ALA A 64 11.60 3.70 -18.26
CA ALA A 64 10.28 4.16 -18.68
C ALA A 64 9.96 5.57 -18.16
N GLY A 65 10.67 6.04 -17.13
CA GLY A 65 10.48 7.37 -16.56
C GLY A 65 9.77 7.39 -15.22
N ALA A 66 9.68 6.26 -14.52
CA ALA A 66 9.25 6.24 -13.12
C ALA A 66 10.17 7.13 -12.28
N ASP A 67 9.57 7.93 -11.39
CA ASP A 67 10.24 8.73 -10.36
C ASP A 67 10.56 7.89 -9.12
N VAL A 68 9.72 6.89 -8.82
CA VAL A 68 9.82 6.00 -7.66
C VAL A 68 9.71 4.57 -8.12
N ILE A 69 10.52 3.68 -7.54
CA ILE A 69 10.40 2.23 -7.68
C ILE A 69 10.07 1.58 -6.35
N GLU A 70 9.19 0.59 -6.36
CA GLU A 70 8.87 -0.23 -5.19
C GLU A 70 9.91 -1.35 -5.02
N THR A 71 10.36 -1.58 -3.79
CA THR A 71 11.25 -2.71 -3.47
C THR A 71 10.55 -4.04 -3.72
N ASN A 72 11.30 -5.07 -4.12
CA ASN A 72 10.78 -6.45 -4.17
C ASN A 72 10.65 -7.05 -2.76
N SER A 73 9.74 -6.50 -1.96
CA SER A 73 9.58 -6.82 -0.54
C SER A 73 8.13 -6.90 -0.07
N PHE A 74 7.17 -6.96 -0.98
CA PHE A 74 5.74 -7.00 -0.70
C PHE A 74 5.40 -8.02 0.41
N GLY A 75 5.91 -9.24 0.28
CA GLY A 75 5.74 -10.33 1.25
C GLY A 75 6.91 -10.53 2.22
N SER A 76 7.79 -9.55 2.43
CA SER A 76 9.00 -9.75 3.27
C SER A 76 8.76 -9.72 4.78
N THR A 77 7.51 -9.85 5.23
CA THR A 77 7.22 -10.03 6.66
C THR A 77 7.51 -11.45 7.10
N SER A 78 7.91 -11.64 8.36
CA SER A 78 8.13 -12.98 8.95
C SER A 78 6.90 -13.89 8.84
N ILE A 79 5.68 -13.31 8.82
CA ILE A 79 4.41 -14.03 8.70
C ILE A 79 4.27 -14.69 7.32
N VAL A 80 4.56 -13.96 6.24
CA VAL A 80 4.47 -14.48 4.88
C VAL A 80 5.66 -15.41 4.59
N LEU A 81 6.87 -15.02 5.00
CA LEU A 81 8.08 -15.81 4.80
C LEU A 81 8.07 -17.15 5.55
N ALA A 82 7.25 -17.29 6.60
CA ALA A 82 7.04 -18.56 7.30
C ALA A 82 6.50 -19.67 6.37
N GLU A 83 5.72 -19.33 5.34
CA GLU A 83 5.19 -20.29 4.37
C GLU A 83 6.30 -20.95 3.53
N TYR A 84 7.45 -20.28 3.46
CA TYR A 84 8.66 -20.74 2.76
C TYR A 84 9.78 -21.18 3.72
N GLY A 85 9.53 -21.21 5.03
CA GLY A 85 10.55 -21.55 6.03
C GLY A 85 11.63 -20.47 6.22
N LEU A 86 11.32 -19.21 5.92
CA LEU A 86 12.24 -18.07 5.95
C LEU A 86 11.83 -16.98 6.95
N ALA A 87 11.00 -17.33 7.95
CA ALA A 87 10.43 -16.35 8.90
C ALA A 87 11.49 -15.50 9.62
N ASP A 88 12.65 -16.08 9.92
CA ASP A 88 13.80 -15.45 10.59
C ASP A 88 14.65 -14.56 9.67
N ARG A 89 14.34 -14.50 8.37
CA ARG A 89 15.09 -13.74 7.36
C ARG A 89 14.39 -12.47 6.87
N SER A 90 13.26 -12.12 7.50
CA SER A 90 12.46 -10.93 7.19
C SER A 90 13.29 -9.63 7.14
N TYR A 91 14.11 -9.36 8.16
CA TYR A 91 15.03 -8.22 8.17
C TYR A 91 16.06 -8.28 7.03
N GLU A 92 16.70 -9.43 6.82
CA GLU A 92 17.75 -9.61 5.81
C GLU A 92 17.22 -9.36 4.40
N LEU A 93 16.09 -9.99 4.05
CA LEU A 93 15.48 -9.88 2.73
C LEU A 93 14.98 -8.46 2.46
N SER A 94 14.35 -7.84 3.46
CA SER A 94 13.89 -6.45 3.38
C SER A 94 15.06 -5.47 3.15
N CYS A 95 16.14 -5.62 3.92
CA CYS A 95 17.35 -4.80 3.78
C CYS A 95 17.99 -5.00 2.40
N LYS A 96 18.09 -6.24 1.93
CA LYS A 96 18.67 -6.54 0.63
C LYS A 96 17.83 -5.98 -0.53
N ALA A 97 16.51 -6.10 -0.45
CA ALA A 97 15.58 -5.55 -1.43
C ALA A 97 15.76 -4.03 -1.57
N ALA A 98 15.79 -3.32 -0.44
CA ALA A 98 16.03 -1.87 -0.40
C ALA A 98 17.40 -1.48 -0.97
N GLN A 99 18.46 -2.20 -0.61
CA GLN A 99 19.82 -1.95 -1.13
C GLN A 99 19.90 -2.12 -2.66
N ILE A 100 19.26 -3.15 -3.20
CA ILE A 100 19.20 -3.40 -4.65
C ILE A 100 18.50 -2.24 -5.34
N ALA A 101 17.28 -1.91 -4.91
CA ALA A 101 16.50 -0.81 -5.48
C ALA A 101 17.26 0.52 -5.36
N LYS A 102 17.86 0.81 -4.21
CA LYS A 102 18.58 2.07 -3.96
C LYS A 102 19.80 2.22 -4.85
N ARG A 103 20.55 1.15 -5.06
CA ARG A 103 21.70 1.16 -5.98
C ARG A 103 21.25 1.44 -7.42
N VAL A 104 20.17 0.80 -7.89
CA VAL A 104 19.65 1.05 -9.25
C VAL A 104 19.13 2.49 -9.36
N ALA A 105 18.27 2.94 -8.44
CA ALA A 105 17.72 4.30 -8.42
C ALA A 105 18.82 5.38 -8.37
N THR A 106 19.89 5.17 -7.58
CA THR A 106 21.02 6.10 -7.52
C THR A 106 21.72 6.23 -8.87
N GLY A 107 21.86 5.13 -9.63
CA GLY A 107 22.46 5.16 -10.97
C GLY A 107 21.63 5.90 -12.02
N PHE A 108 20.32 6.04 -11.80
CA PHE A 108 19.39 6.79 -12.66
C PHE A 108 19.13 8.22 -12.17
N SER A 109 19.52 8.54 -10.94
CA SER A 109 19.28 9.84 -10.33
C SER A 109 20.20 10.90 -10.93
N THR A 110 19.62 12.04 -11.29
CA THR A 110 20.37 13.27 -11.61
C THR A 110 20.02 14.36 -10.61
N GLY A 111 20.79 15.45 -10.59
CA GLY A 111 20.51 16.58 -9.68
C GLY A 111 19.11 17.18 -9.88
N ASP A 112 18.64 17.24 -11.12
CA ASP A 112 17.33 17.79 -11.48
C ASP A 112 16.21 16.75 -11.42
N HIS A 113 16.54 15.46 -11.54
CA HIS A 113 15.58 14.37 -11.58
C HIS A 113 16.04 13.23 -10.66
N PRO A 114 15.90 13.39 -9.32
CA PRO A 114 16.18 12.32 -8.37
C PRO A 114 15.24 11.13 -8.59
N ARG A 115 15.70 9.94 -8.22
CA ARG A 115 14.88 8.71 -8.14
C ARG A 115 14.80 8.25 -6.71
N PHE A 116 13.61 7.82 -6.32
CA PHE A 116 13.34 7.38 -4.96
C PHE A 116 12.99 5.89 -4.90
N VAL A 117 13.17 5.31 -3.73
CA VAL A 117 12.84 3.91 -3.46
C VAL A 117 11.77 3.83 -2.39
N ALA A 118 10.61 3.27 -2.75
CA ALA A 118 9.55 2.96 -1.80
C ALA A 118 9.72 1.54 -1.26
N GLY A 119 9.85 1.42 0.06
CA GLY A 119 9.81 0.14 0.74
C GLY A 119 8.40 -0.45 0.70
N SER A 120 8.13 -1.37 -0.22
CA SER A 120 6.83 -2.05 -0.36
C SER A 120 6.58 -2.99 0.81
N MET A 121 5.42 -2.83 1.44
CA MET A 121 4.96 -3.59 2.61
C MET A 121 3.51 -4.02 2.37
N GLY A 122 3.33 -5.21 1.80
CA GLY A 122 2.01 -5.75 1.47
C GLY A 122 1.22 -6.26 2.68
N PRO A 123 -0.05 -6.67 2.47
CA PRO A 123 -0.81 -7.38 3.47
C PRO A 123 -0.18 -8.76 3.70
N THR A 124 -0.10 -9.17 4.96
CA THR A 124 0.30 -10.55 5.29
C THR A 124 -0.77 -11.55 4.83
N THR A 125 -0.52 -12.86 5.01
CA THR A 125 -1.54 -13.91 4.77
C THR A 125 -2.56 -14.06 5.91
N LYS A 126 -2.53 -13.18 6.93
CA LYS A 126 -3.38 -13.23 8.11
C LYS A 126 -4.25 -11.98 8.24
N LEU A 127 -5.48 -12.17 8.72
CA LEU A 127 -6.48 -11.11 8.93
C LEU A 127 -6.74 -11.00 10.45
N PRO A 128 -6.16 -10.00 11.14
CA PRO A 128 -6.32 -9.86 12.58
C PRO A 128 -7.78 -9.57 12.98
N SER A 129 -8.58 -8.93 12.14
CA SER A 129 -10.01 -8.72 12.41
C SER A 129 -10.82 -10.03 12.45
N LEU A 130 -10.30 -11.10 11.83
CA LEU A 130 -10.87 -12.46 11.90
C LEU A 130 -10.18 -13.34 12.95
N GLY A 131 -9.30 -12.77 13.78
CA GLY A 131 -8.60 -13.50 14.84
C GLY A 131 -7.48 -14.42 14.36
N HIS A 132 -7.05 -14.34 13.10
CA HIS A 132 -5.97 -15.19 12.56
C HIS A 132 -4.62 -14.96 13.22
N ILE A 133 -4.40 -13.77 13.78
CA ILE A 133 -3.17 -13.36 14.47
C ILE A 133 -3.49 -12.22 15.44
N LYS A 134 -2.73 -12.11 16.54
CA LYS A 134 -2.87 -10.99 17.47
C LYS A 134 -2.27 -9.72 16.87
N PHE A 135 -2.88 -8.59 17.17
CA PHE A 135 -2.45 -7.26 16.72
C PHE A 135 -0.95 -7.01 16.97
N ARG A 136 -0.46 -7.33 18.16
CA ARG A 136 0.93 -7.07 18.57
C ARG A 136 1.95 -7.96 17.84
N ASP A 137 1.58 -9.21 17.56
CA ASP A 137 2.44 -10.12 16.81
C ASP A 137 2.58 -9.65 15.36
N MET A 138 1.49 -9.17 14.75
CA MET A 138 1.53 -8.55 13.42
C MET A 138 2.33 -7.24 13.41
N ALA A 139 2.14 -6.37 14.41
CA ALA A 139 2.89 -5.13 14.51
C ALA A 139 4.40 -5.39 14.62
N ALA A 140 4.81 -6.40 15.39
CA ALA A 140 6.22 -6.80 15.50
C ALA A 140 6.81 -7.27 14.16
N ALA A 141 6.05 -8.02 13.35
CA ALA A 141 6.49 -8.45 12.02
C ALA A 141 6.70 -7.26 11.07
N TYR A 142 5.78 -6.29 11.06
CA TYR A 142 5.93 -5.08 10.25
C TYR A 142 7.06 -4.17 10.73
N LYS A 143 7.29 -4.11 12.06
CA LYS A 143 8.42 -3.37 12.63
C LYS A 143 9.77 -3.90 12.14
N GLU A 144 9.93 -5.22 12.10
CA GLU A 144 11.15 -5.87 11.58
C GLU A 144 11.36 -5.60 10.08
N GLN A 145 10.30 -5.70 9.28
CA GLN A 145 10.33 -5.38 7.86
C GLN A 145 10.69 -3.90 7.63
N ALA A 146 10.03 -2.97 8.33
CA ALA A 146 10.29 -1.54 8.24
C ALA A 146 11.74 -1.22 8.60
N ARG A 147 12.26 -1.85 9.66
CA ARG A 147 13.67 -1.74 10.05
C ARG A 147 14.60 -2.15 8.90
N GLY A 148 14.38 -3.32 8.31
CA GLY A 148 15.18 -3.79 7.18
C GLY A 148 15.14 -2.81 6.00
N LEU A 149 13.95 -2.35 5.60
CA LEU A 149 13.77 -1.44 4.47
C LEU A 149 14.47 -0.09 4.68
N VAL A 150 14.30 0.52 5.86
CA VAL A 150 14.88 1.84 6.16
C VAL A 150 16.40 1.75 6.32
N GLU A 151 16.91 0.77 7.07
CA GLU A 151 18.37 0.56 7.18
C GLU A 151 19.01 0.17 5.83
N GLY A 152 18.24 -0.48 4.94
CA GLY A 152 18.64 -0.78 3.57
C GLY A 152 18.62 0.41 2.61
N GLY A 153 18.09 1.56 3.04
CA GLY A 153 18.13 2.83 2.30
C GLY A 153 16.88 3.19 1.51
N ALA A 154 15.71 2.61 1.84
CA ALA A 154 14.44 3.09 1.31
C ALA A 154 14.21 4.57 1.65
N ASP A 155 13.72 5.35 0.69
CA ASP A 155 13.47 6.79 0.84
C ASP A 155 12.10 7.08 1.47
N LEU A 156 11.19 6.10 1.43
CA LEU A 156 9.83 6.12 1.96
C LEU A 156 9.34 4.68 2.17
N LEU A 157 8.27 4.49 2.95
CA LEU A 157 7.60 3.20 3.13
C LEU A 157 6.19 3.25 2.53
N CYS A 158 5.79 2.18 1.85
CA CYS A 158 4.48 2.01 1.23
C CYS A 158 3.78 0.81 1.85
N ILE A 159 2.90 1.07 2.82
CA ILE A 159 2.01 0.04 3.39
C ILE A 159 0.84 -0.08 2.42
N GLU A 160 0.88 -1.09 1.57
CA GLU A 160 0.04 -1.17 0.38
C GLU A 160 -0.90 -2.36 0.39
N THR A 161 -1.89 -2.32 -0.52
CA THR A 161 -2.90 -3.38 -0.70
C THR A 161 -3.58 -3.76 0.62
N CYS A 162 -3.81 -2.80 1.53
CA CYS A 162 -4.46 -3.09 2.81
C CYS A 162 -5.92 -3.51 2.60
N GLN A 163 -6.25 -4.72 3.05
CA GLN A 163 -7.58 -5.33 2.95
C GLN A 163 -8.33 -5.37 4.29
N ASP A 164 -7.62 -5.23 5.40
CA ASP A 164 -8.13 -5.24 6.78
C ASP A 164 -7.59 -4.02 7.53
N MET A 165 -8.49 -3.20 8.08
CA MET A 165 -8.10 -1.99 8.82
C MET A 165 -7.35 -2.27 10.10
N LEU A 166 -7.60 -3.40 10.76
CA LEU A 166 -6.81 -3.78 11.93
C LEU A 166 -5.38 -4.19 11.54
N GLN A 167 -5.19 -4.77 10.35
CA GLN A 167 -3.87 -5.04 9.78
C GLN A 167 -3.14 -3.75 9.42
N ALA A 168 -3.80 -2.81 8.74
CA ALA A 168 -3.20 -1.51 8.41
C ALA A 168 -2.76 -0.75 9.67
N LYS A 169 -3.58 -0.76 10.73
CA LYS A 169 -3.22 -0.18 12.04
C LYS A 169 -2.04 -0.88 12.70
N ALA A 170 -1.96 -2.22 12.60
CA ALA A 170 -0.83 -2.98 13.15
C ALA A 170 0.46 -2.65 12.39
N ALA A 171 0.40 -2.53 11.07
CA ALA A 171 1.53 -2.14 10.23
C ALA A 171 2.05 -0.74 10.60
N LEU A 172 1.16 0.25 10.67
CA LEU A 172 1.51 1.60 11.09
C LEU A 172 2.09 1.65 12.51
N CYS A 173 1.51 0.88 13.45
CA CYS A 173 2.03 0.77 14.80
C CYS A 173 3.47 0.23 14.81
N GLY A 174 3.74 -0.85 14.06
CA GLY A 174 5.09 -1.42 13.95
C GLY A 174 6.10 -0.45 13.33
N VAL A 175 5.70 0.23 12.24
CA VAL A 175 6.54 1.23 11.55
C VAL A 175 6.89 2.39 12.47
N PHE A 176 5.91 2.97 13.16
CA PHE A 176 6.16 4.12 14.04
C PHE A 176 6.90 3.75 15.33
N GLU A 177 6.66 2.57 15.90
CA GLU A 177 7.49 2.04 16.99
C GLU A 177 8.97 1.93 16.55
N TYR A 178 9.24 1.47 15.33
CA TYR A 178 10.60 1.47 14.79
C TYR A 178 11.15 2.90 14.61
N PHE A 179 10.37 3.85 14.08
CA PHE A 179 10.83 5.23 13.91
C PHE A 179 11.20 5.90 15.24
N GLU A 180 10.43 5.64 16.30
CA GLU A 180 10.75 6.12 17.66
C GLU A 180 12.08 5.55 18.16
N GLU A 181 12.31 4.24 17.96
CA GLU A 181 13.56 3.57 18.36
C GLU A 181 14.77 4.05 17.56
N ALA A 182 14.63 4.13 16.23
CA ALA A 182 15.69 4.56 15.32
C ALA A 182 15.97 6.07 15.38
N ARG A 183 15.03 6.86 15.93
CA ARG A 183 15.02 8.34 15.87
C ARG A 183 15.18 8.86 14.46
N HIS A 184 14.62 8.13 13.51
CA HIS A 184 14.67 8.43 12.09
C HIS A 184 13.36 7.99 11.45
N ARG A 185 12.68 8.93 10.79
CA ARG A 185 11.49 8.65 9.98
C ARG A 185 11.79 8.91 8.51
N VAL A 186 11.15 8.11 7.68
CA VAL A 186 10.95 8.38 6.26
C VAL A 186 9.45 8.61 6.01
N PRO A 187 9.05 9.21 4.87
CA PRO A 187 7.64 9.37 4.55
C PRO A 187 6.89 8.04 4.50
N VAL A 188 5.62 8.05 4.87
CA VAL A 188 4.76 6.84 4.89
C VAL A 188 3.54 7.02 4.01
N ILE A 189 3.35 6.07 3.08
CA ILE A 189 2.12 5.90 2.30
C ILE A 189 1.30 4.79 2.93
N ALA A 190 0.02 5.05 3.15
CA ALA A 190 -0.96 4.02 3.49
C ALA A 190 -1.96 3.86 2.34
N SER A 191 -1.95 2.70 1.70
CA SER A 191 -2.80 2.38 0.54
C SER A 191 -3.69 1.19 0.83
N VAL A 192 -4.99 1.38 0.60
CA VAL A 192 -6.02 0.33 0.73
C VAL A 192 -6.34 -0.27 -0.62
N THR A 193 -7.01 -1.42 -0.64
CA THR A 193 -7.48 -2.02 -1.89
C THR A 193 -8.98 -2.20 -1.88
N VAL A 194 -9.65 -1.76 -2.95
CA VAL A 194 -11.10 -1.81 -3.08
C VAL A 194 -11.46 -2.87 -4.10
N GLU A 195 -12.25 -3.84 -3.67
CA GLU A 195 -12.75 -4.93 -4.49
C GLU A 195 -13.84 -4.44 -5.46
N THR A 196 -14.21 -5.28 -6.42
CA THR A 196 -15.26 -4.98 -7.41
C THR A 196 -16.63 -4.69 -6.81
N MET A 197 -16.85 -5.09 -5.55
CA MET A 197 -18.07 -4.83 -4.79
C MET A 197 -18.10 -3.41 -4.16
N GLY A 198 -17.02 -2.62 -4.30
CA GLY A 198 -16.95 -1.24 -3.84
C GLY A 198 -16.52 -1.05 -2.38
N THR A 199 -16.04 -2.11 -1.73
CA THR A 199 -15.49 -2.09 -0.36
C THR A 199 -14.17 -2.86 -0.31
N LEU A 200 -13.41 -2.71 0.78
CA LEU A 200 -12.29 -3.61 1.08
C LEU A 200 -12.81 -5.04 1.35
N LEU A 201 -11.90 -6.02 1.41
CA LEU A 201 -12.23 -7.43 1.64
C LEU A 201 -13.16 -7.66 2.84
N LEU A 202 -12.97 -6.93 3.95
CA LEU A 202 -13.78 -7.06 5.16
C LEU A 202 -15.02 -6.15 5.19
N GLY A 203 -15.37 -5.52 4.08
CA GLY A 203 -16.55 -4.65 3.96
C GLY A 203 -16.32 -3.19 4.34
N THR A 204 -15.07 -2.77 4.56
CA THR A 204 -14.74 -1.37 4.87
C THR A 204 -14.99 -0.47 3.66
N GLU A 205 -15.75 0.60 3.85
CA GLU A 205 -15.90 1.67 2.87
C GLU A 205 -14.67 2.60 2.86
N VAL A 206 -14.38 3.25 1.73
CA VAL A 206 -13.20 4.14 1.59
C VAL A 206 -13.22 5.31 2.58
N SER A 207 -14.40 5.82 2.92
CA SER A 207 -14.58 6.83 3.96
C SER A 207 -14.15 6.33 5.34
N ALA A 208 -14.52 5.09 5.70
CA ALA A 208 -14.11 4.45 6.94
C ALA A 208 -12.61 4.20 6.98
N ALA A 209 -12.01 3.79 5.85
CA ALA A 209 -10.55 3.67 5.73
C ALA A 209 -9.84 5.00 5.96
N LEU A 210 -10.31 6.09 5.34
CA LEU A 210 -9.77 7.44 5.56
C LEU A 210 -9.83 7.82 7.05
N VAL A 211 -11.00 7.73 7.68
CA VAL A 211 -11.18 8.09 9.10
C VAL A 211 -10.34 7.21 10.02
N THR A 212 -10.09 5.96 9.64
CA THR A 212 -9.26 5.05 10.44
C THR A 212 -7.76 5.37 10.36
N LEU A 213 -7.29 5.79 9.18
CA LEU A 213 -5.86 5.96 8.89
C LEU A 213 -5.40 7.41 9.06
N GLU A 214 -6.28 8.40 8.90
CA GLU A 214 -5.96 9.83 9.00
C GLU A 214 -5.33 10.25 10.35
N PRO A 215 -5.72 9.70 11.52
CA PRO A 215 -5.13 10.07 12.80
C PRO A 215 -3.66 9.65 12.97
N TYR A 216 -3.16 8.77 12.10
CA TYR A 216 -1.76 8.35 12.10
C TYR A 216 -0.90 9.40 11.37
N ASP A 217 0.39 9.50 11.73
CA ASP A 217 1.33 10.44 11.08
C ASP A 217 1.80 9.93 9.70
N ILE A 218 0.84 9.58 8.84
CA ILE A 218 1.05 9.22 7.45
C ILE A 218 1.14 10.48 6.58
N ASP A 219 1.94 10.40 5.52
CA ASP A 219 2.19 11.51 4.60
C ASP A 219 1.25 11.46 3.39
N ILE A 220 0.86 10.26 2.94
CA ILE A 220 0.03 10.04 1.74
C ILE A 220 -0.97 8.92 2.03
N ILE A 221 -2.20 9.08 1.53
CA ILE A 221 -3.23 8.04 1.58
C ILE A 221 -3.68 7.70 0.16
N GLY A 222 -4.05 6.45 -0.10
CA GLY A 222 -4.42 6.08 -1.45
C GLY A 222 -5.07 4.72 -1.59
N MET A 223 -5.11 4.26 -2.83
CA MET A 223 -5.53 2.91 -3.15
C MET A 223 -4.73 2.29 -4.30
N ASN A 224 -4.55 0.98 -4.23
CA ASN A 224 -3.91 0.20 -5.28
C ASN A 224 -4.49 -1.21 -5.40
N CYS A 225 -4.19 -1.85 -6.53
CA CYS A 225 -4.55 -3.24 -6.82
C CYS A 225 -6.07 -3.52 -6.83
N ALA A 226 -6.44 -4.81 -6.87
CA ALA A 226 -7.78 -5.41 -7.00
C ALA A 226 -8.56 -5.01 -8.26
N THR A 227 -8.67 -3.72 -8.54
CA THR A 227 -9.52 -3.15 -9.57
C THR A 227 -8.75 -2.30 -10.59
N GLY A 228 -9.37 -2.07 -11.74
CA GLY A 228 -8.87 -1.12 -12.73
C GLY A 228 -9.21 0.32 -12.34
N PRO A 229 -8.68 1.32 -13.08
CA PRO A 229 -8.99 2.71 -12.81
C PRO A 229 -10.46 3.04 -13.03
N GLN A 230 -11.17 2.31 -13.89
CA GLN A 230 -12.59 2.54 -14.12
C GLN A 230 -13.40 2.30 -12.84
N GLU A 231 -13.21 1.15 -12.20
CA GLU A 231 -13.92 0.79 -10.96
C GLU A 231 -13.47 1.65 -9.77
N MET A 232 -12.19 2.06 -9.74
CA MET A 232 -11.66 2.95 -8.70
C MET A 232 -12.21 4.40 -8.78
N SER A 233 -12.77 4.83 -9.91
CA SER A 233 -13.03 6.24 -10.19
C SER A 233 -13.87 6.95 -9.10
N GLU A 234 -14.95 6.32 -8.65
CA GLU A 234 -15.81 6.92 -7.62
C GLU A 234 -15.13 6.93 -6.24
N HIS A 235 -14.38 5.88 -5.92
CA HIS A 235 -13.61 5.80 -4.69
C HIS A 235 -12.50 6.86 -4.62
N VAL A 236 -11.80 7.09 -5.73
CA VAL A 236 -10.81 8.15 -5.86
C VAL A 236 -11.48 9.52 -5.72
N ARG A 237 -12.65 9.74 -6.32
CA ARG A 237 -13.40 10.99 -6.19
C ARG A 237 -13.76 11.28 -4.73
N VAL A 238 -14.30 10.28 -4.01
CA VAL A 238 -14.65 10.41 -2.58
C VAL A 238 -13.42 10.69 -1.73
N LEU A 239 -12.33 9.92 -1.93
CA LEU A 239 -11.10 10.09 -1.17
C LEU A 239 -10.46 11.45 -1.42
N SER A 240 -10.38 11.89 -2.69
CA SER A 240 -9.86 13.21 -3.07
C SER A 240 -10.69 14.36 -2.51
N ALA A 241 -12.01 14.20 -2.38
CA ALA A 241 -12.88 15.24 -1.84
C ALA A 241 -12.84 15.33 -0.30
N SER A 242 -12.39 14.28 0.38
CA SER A 242 -12.49 14.17 1.85
C SER A 242 -11.14 14.22 2.56
N SER A 243 -10.05 13.80 1.89
CA SER A 243 -8.75 13.66 2.51
C SER A 243 -7.94 14.95 2.50
N PRO A 244 -7.41 15.40 3.66
CA PRO A 244 -6.46 16.51 3.74
C PRO A 244 -5.05 16.13 3.25
N LYS A 245 -4.76 14.83 3.11
CA LYS A 245 -3.44 14.30 2.71
C LYS A 245 -3.37 14.12 1.19
N PRO A 246 -2.18 14.24 0.56
CA PRO A 246 -1.96 13.85 -0.84
C PRO A 246 -2.53 12.47 -1.18
N ILE A 247 -2.95 12.30 -2.44
CA ILE A 247 -3.65 11.10 -2.91
C ILE A 247 -2.74 10.26 -3.80
N PHE A 248 -2.70 8.96 -3.50
CA PHE A 248 -1.97 7.93 -4.23
C PHE A 248 -2.92 6.96 -4.93
N VAL A 249 -2.67 6.66 -6.21
CA VAL A 249 -3.49 5.71 -6.99
C VAL A 249 -2.62 4.86 -7.91
N MET A 250 -2.61 3.54 -7.68
CA MET A 250 -1.90 2.56 -8.53
C MET A 250 -2.85 1.40 -8.92
N PRO A 251 -3.67 1.57 -9.97
CA PRO A 251 -4.66 0.57 -10.35
C PRO A 251 -4.01 -0.61 -11.09
N ASN A 252 -4.74 -1.72 -11.18
CA ASN A 252 -4.40 -2.78 -12.13
C ASN A 252 -4.61 -2.31 -13.58
N ALA A 253 -4.03 -3.03 -14.54
CA ALA A 253 -4.34 -2.86 -15.97
C ALA A 253 -5.73 -3.45 -16.34
N GLY A 254 -6.76 -3.04 -15.60
CA GLY A 254 -8.11 -3.59 -15.66
C GLY A 254 -8.31 -4.78 -14.72
N ILE A 255 -9.50 -5.37 -14.77
CA ILE A 255 -9.83 -6.58 -14.01
C ILE A 255 -9.08 -7.78 -14.60
N PRO A 256 -8.43 -8.63 -13.76
CA PRO A 256 -7.77 -9.82 -14.25
C PRO A 256 -8.78 -10.83 -14.81
N GLU A 257 -8.51 -11.32 -16.02
CA GLU A 257 -9.26 -12.42 -16.62
C GLU A 257 -8.42 -13.69 -16.66
N ASN A 258 -9.03 -14.84 -16.38
CA ASN A 258 -8.34 -16.11 -16.52
C ASN A 258 -8.38 -16.56 -17.99
N VAL A 259 -7.23 -16.49 -18.66
CA VAL A 259 -7.04 -17.01 -20.01
C VAL A 259 -6.03 -18.14 -19.95
N GLY A 260 -6.51 -19.38 -20.04
CA GLY A 260 -5.65 -20.57 -20.06
C GLY A 260 -4.89 -20.83 -18.76
N GLY A 261 -5.43 -20.44 -17.61
CA GLY A 261 -4.77 -20.59 -16.30
C GLY A 261 -3.88 -19.41 -15.91
N HIS A 262 -3.76 -18.40 -16.77
CA HIS A 262 -2.95 -17.21 -16.53
C HIS A 262 -3.84 -15.97 -16.40
N ALA A 263 -3.47 -15.07 -15.47
CA ALA A 263 -4.11 -13.77 -15.35
C ALA A 263 -3.73 -12.89 -16.54
N HIS A 264 -4.73 -12.46 -17.30
CA HIS A 264 -4.59 -11.56 -18.43
C HIS A 264 -5.29 -10.23 -18.14
N TYR A 265 -4.63 -9.13 -18.50
CA TYR A 265 -5.07 -7.76 -18.23
C TYR A 265 -5.30 -7.03 -19.55
N LYS A 266 -6.49 -6.47 -19.73
CA LYS A 266 -6.94 -5.92 -21.02
C LYS A 266 -6.72 -4.42 -21.20
N LEU A 267 -6.52 -3.67 -20.12
CA LEU A 267 -6.38 -2.22 -20.23
C LEU A 267 -5.07 -1.90 -20.94
N THR A 268 -5.15 -1.13 -22.01
CA THR A 268 -3.97 -0.72 -22.76
C THR A 268 -3.25 0.45 -22.08
N PRO A 269 -1.97 0.71 -22.43
CA PRO A 269 -1.24 1.90 -21.99
C PRO A 269 -2.04 3.20 -22.19
N GLU A 270 -2.65 3.38 -23.36
CA GLU A 270 -3.42 4.58 -23.70
C GLU A 270 -4.67 4.70 -22.82
N GLY A 271 -5.37 3.58 -22.58
CA GLY A 271 -6.55 3.55 -21.71
C GLY A 271 -6.19 3.91 -20.27
N MET A 272 -5.10 3.35 -19.73
CA MET A 272 -4.61 3.69 -18.40
C MET A 272 -4.22 5.17 -18.28
N VAL A 273 -3.50 5.70 -19.27
CA VAL A 273 -3.11 7.12 -19.31
C VAL A 273 -4.33 8.04 -19.31
N GLN A 274 -5.38 7.69 -20.03
CA GLN A 274 -6.61 8.49 -20.08
C GLN A 274 -7.23 8.65 -18.68
N TYR A 275 -7.43 7.54 -17.96
CA TYR A 275 -8.00 7.57 -16.62
C TYR A 275 -7.09 8.27 -15.61
N LEU A 276 -5.80 7.94 -15.57
CA LEU A 276 -4.88 8.53 -14.59
C LEU A 276 -4.63 10.02 -14.87
N SER A 277 -4.67 10.44 -16.15
CA SER A 277 -4.64 11.87 -16.49
C SER A 277 -5.87 12.61 -15.97
N HIS A 278 -7.06 11.98 -16.05
CA HIS A 278 -8.28 12.52 -15.46
C HIS A 278 -8.16 12.63 -13.93
N PHE A 279 -7.69 11.58 -13.26
CA PHE A 279 -7.50 11.60 -11.80
C PHE A 279 -6.54 12.70 -11.35
N VAL A 280 -5.44 12.89 -12.08
CA VAL A 280 -4.47 13.95 -11.80
C VAL A 280 -5.06 15.35 -12.03
N LYS A 281 -5.62 15.59 -13.22
CA LYS A 281 -6.04 16.94 -13.64
C LYS A 281 -7.35 17.38 -13.00
N ASP A 282 -8.29 16.46 -12.84
CA ASP A 282 -9.65 16.77 -12.42
C ASP A 282 -9.87 16.48 -10.93
N LEU A 283 -9.38 15.33 -10.44
CA LEU A 283 -9.55 14.90 -9.05
C LEU A 283 -8.38 15.29 -8.12
N GLY A 284 -7.28 15.81 -8.67
CA GLY A 284 -6.13 16.28 -7.91
C GLY A 284 -5.30 15.17 -7.25
N VAL A 285 -5.21 14.00 -7.89
CA VAL A 285 -4.31 12.92 -7.46
C VAL A 285 -2.85 13.34 -7.63
N ASN A 286 -2.02 13.05 -6.62
CA ASN A 286 -0.63 13.53 -6.53
C ASN A 286 0.39 12.49 -6.99
N VAL A 287 0.08 11.21 -6.73
CA VAL A 287 0.95 10.08 -7.04
C VAL A 287 0.17 9.06 -7.85
N VAL A 288 0.72 8.68 -9.00
CA VAL A 288 0.13 7.67 -9.88
C VAL A 288 1.17 6.63 -10.28
N GLY A 289 0.74 5.43 -10.61
CA GLY A 289 1.61 4.36 -11.10
C GLY A 289 0.77 3.21 -11.59
N GLY A 290 1.32 2.00 -11.54
CA GLY A 290 0.63 0.79 -11.95
C GLY A 290 0.80 -0.36 -10.98
N CYS A 291 -0.24 -1.17 -10.81
CA CYS A 291 -0.16 -2.44 -10.08
C CYS A 291 -0.20 -3.61 -11.08
N CYS A 292 -0.90 -4.71 -10.77
CA CYS A 292 -0.87 -5.93 -11.57
C CYS A 292 -1.27 -5.71 -13.05
N GLY A 293 -0.50 -6.32 -13.95
CA GLY A 293 -0.70 -6.22 -15.40
C GLY A 293 -0.10 -4.98 -16.05
N THR A 294 0.40 -4.01 -15.27
CA THR A 294 1.04 -2.82 -15.82
C THR A 294 2.47 -3.11 -16.28
N THR A 295 2.78 -2.66 -17.49
CA THR A 295 4.07 -2.94 -18.14
C THR A 295 4.93 -1.68 -18.24
N ARG A 296 6.19 -1.84 -18.65
CA ARG A 296 7.09 -0.74 -19.00
C ARG A 296 6.42 0.30 -19.91
N GLU A 297 5.64 -0.15 -20.89
CA GLU A 297 4.98 0.74 -21.84
C GLU A 297 3.86 1.58 -21.19
N HIS A 298 3.13 1.02 -20.22
CA HIS A 298 2.14 1.77 -19.45
C HIS A 298 2.80 2.93 -18.70
N ILE A 299 3.87 2.64 -17.96
CA ILE A 299 4.61 3.64 -17.18
C ILE A 299 5.25 4.68 -18.09
N ARG A 300 5.78 4.27 -19.24
CA ARG A 300 6.39 5.20 -20.22
C ARG A 300 5.39 6.23 -20.74
N GLN A 301 4.21 5.78 -21.14
CA GLN A 301 3.17 6.69 -21.62
C GLN A 301 2.62 7.55 -20.50
N LEU A 302 2.46 6.99 -19.29
CA LEU A 302 1.99 7.73 -18.11
C LEU A 302 2.98 8.83 -17.71
N ALA A 303 4.26 8.51 -17.55
CA ALA A 303 5.32 9.45 -17.23
C ALA A 303 5.37 10.61 -18.23
N LYS A 304 5.25 10.31 -19.53
CA LYS A 304 5.17 11.33 -20.58
C LYS A 304 3.94 12.22 -20.45
N ALA A 305 2.78 11.66 -20.07
CA ALA A 305 1.52 12.39 -20.03
C ALA A 305 1.36 13.29 -18.80
N VAL A 306 1.86 12.87 -17.63
CA VAL A 306 1.60 13.55 -16.36
C VAL A 306 2.85 13.96 -15.57
N GLY A 307 4.02 13.38 -15.84
CA GLY A 307 5.21 13.56 -15.01
C GLY A 307 5.82 14.97 -15.00
N GLY A 308 5.39 15.84 -15.92
CA GLY A 308 5.75 17.27 -15.96
C GLY A 308 4.66 18.21 -15.43
N LEU A 309 3.51 17.69 -14.97
CA LEU A 309 2.43 18.50 -14.44
C LEU A 309 2.70 18.86 -12.97
N SER A 310 2.29 20.05 -12.57
CA SER A 310 2.27 20.44 -11.16
C SER A 310 1.01 19.91 -10.47
N PRO A 311 1.08 19.55 -9.17
CA PRO A 311 -0.08 19.12 -8.41
C PRO A 311 -1.19 20.18 -8.41
N LYS A 312 -2.43 19.73 -8.60
CA LYS A 312 -3.61 20.58 -8.45
C LYS A 312 -3.87 20.85 -6.96
N GLU A 313 -4.15 22.10 -6.62
CA GLU A 313 -4.66 22.45 -5.30
C GLU A 313 -6.06 21.85 -5.12
N ARG A 314 -6.25 21.05 -4.07
CA ARG A 314 -7.53 20.44 -3.73
C ARG A 314 -8.22 21.21 -2.62
N THR A 315 -9.52 21.45 -2.80
CA THR A 315 -10.44 21.75 -1.70
C THR A 315 -11.02 20.43 -1.21
N TYR A 316 -11.02 20.23 0.10
CA TYR A 316 -11.56 19.03 0.74
C TYR A 316 -12.50 19.42 1.87
N ASP A 317 -13.50 18.58 2.10
CA ASP A 317 -14.44 18.72 3.22
C ASP A 317 -14.06 17.69 4.30
N PHE A 318 -13.36 18.18 5.33
CA PHE A 318 -12.96 17.34 6.45
C PHE A 318 -14.08 17.28 7.49
N ILE A 319 -14.65 16.09 7.68
CA ILE A 319 -15.73 15.84 8.64
C ILE A 319 -15.18 15.04 9.82
N PRO A 320 -15.08 15.63 11.03
CA PRO A 320 -14.70 14.90 12.23
C PRO A 320 -15.62 13.69 12.47
N SER A 321 -15.04 12.50 12.46
CA SER A 321 -15.78 11.24 12.44
C SER A 321 -15.10 10.17 13.30
N ALA A 322 -15.87 9.17 13.72
CA ALA A 322 -15.36 7.88 14.20
C ALA A 322 -15.60 6.81 13.14
N SER A 323 -14.80 5.75 13.11
CA SER A 323 -14.99 4.62 12.20
C SER A 323 -15.21 3.31 12.95
N SER A 324 -16.02 2.44 12.34
CA SER A 324 -16.03 1.01 12.63
C SER A 324 -15.17 0.27 11.59
N LEU A 325 -15.21 -1.07 11.60
CA LEU A 325 -14.62 -1.86 10.52
C LEU A 325 -15.28 -1.57 9.16
N TYR A 326 -16.54 -1.11 9.14
CA TYR A 326 -17.32 -0.98 7.91
C TYR A 326 -17.47 0.47 7.45
N GLN A 327 -17.82 1.37 8.37
CA GLN A 327 -18.37 2.69 8.04
C GLN A 327 -17.76 3.81 8.89
N ALA A 328 -17.79 5.02 8.36
CA ALA A 328 -17.51 6.25 9.09
C ALA A 328 -18.82 6.88 9.59
N MET A 329 -18.82 7.35 10.84
CA MET A 329 -19.92 8.06 11.47
C MET A 329 -19.45 9.45 11.91
N PRO A 330 -20.02 10.54 11.36
CA PRO A 330 -19.74 11.89 11.83
C PRO A 330 -20.04 12.05 13.31
N LEU A 331 -19.14 12.74 14.03
CA LEU A 331 -19.33 13.06 15.45
C LEU A 331 -20.39 14.15 15.66
N HIS A 332 -20.74 14.86 14.60
CA HIS A 332 -21.81 15.85 14.56
C HIS A 332 -22.72 15.56 13.36
N ILE A 333 -24.02 15.48 13.61
CA ILE A 333 -25.06 15.27 12.58
C ILE A 333 -26.12 16.38 12.69
N ASP A 334 -26.80 16.65 11.58
CA ASP A 334 -27.93 17.58 11.51
C ASP A 334 -29.18 16.83 11.00
N PRO A 335 -30.29 16.78 11.77
CA PRO A 335 -30.45 17.36 13.11
C PRO A 335 -29.73 16.56 14.21
N PRO A 336 -29.27 17.22 15.29
CA PRO A 336 -28.70 16.55 16.45
C PRO A 336 -29.76 15.73 17.22
N PRO A 337 -29.35 14.77 18.08
CA PRO A 337 -27.98 14.42 18.48
C PRO A 337 -27.45 13.11 17.88
N VAL A 338 -26.11 12.93 17.88
CA VAL A 338 -25.49 11.60 17.74
C VAL A 338 -25.78 10.77 19.00
N LEU A 339 -26.27 9.55 18.83
CA LEU A 339 -26.60 8.65 19.93
C LEU A 339 -25.44 7.68 20.20
N ILE A 340 -24.94 7.65 21.44
CA ILE A 340 -23.91 6.71 21.89
C ILE A 340 -24.56 5.74 22.88
N GLY A 341 -24.55 4.45 22.57
CA GLY A 341 -25.13 3.42 23.43
C GLY A 341 -24.30 3.19 24.70
N GLU A 342 -24.92 3.26 25.88
CA GLU A 342 -24.23 3.09 27.18
C GLU A 342 -24.28 1.67 27.75
N ARG A 343 -24.99 0.74 27.10
CA ARG A 343 -25.37 -0.56 27.70
C ARG A 343 -24.21 -1.55 27.82
N THR A 344 -23.15 -1.39 27.05
CA THR A 344 -21.90 -2.18 27.13
C THR A 344 -21.03 -1.68 28.29
N ASN A 345 -21.62 -1.64 29.49
CA ASN A 345 -21.04 -1.08 30.70
C ASN A 345 -21.28 -2.03 31.89
N ALA A 346 -20.21 -2.62 32.44
CA ALA A 346 -20.31 -3.57 33.54
C ALA A 346 -20.85 -2.96 34.85
N ASN A 347 -20.74 -1.64 35.03
CA ASN A 347 -21.28 -0.94 36.20
C ASN A 347 -22.78 -0.62 36.03
N GLY A 348 -23.20 -0.27 34.81
CA GLY A 348 -24.56 0.19 34.50
C GLY A 348 -25.52 -0.90 34.03
N SER A 349 -25.01 -2.02 33.52
CA SER A 349 -25.81 -3.09 32.92
C SER A 349 -25.51 -4.44 33.60
N LYS A 350 -26.45 -4.89 34.44
CA LYS A 350 -26.36 -6.19 35.13
C LYS A 350 -26.19 -7.34 34.13
N LEU A 351 -26.98 -7.34 33.05
CA LEU A 351 -26.92 -8.36 32.01
C LEU A 351 -25.55 -8.39 31.33
N PHE A 352 -25.02 -7.23 30.92
CA PHE A 352 -23.70 -7.16 30.29
C PHE A 352 -22.60 -7.65 31.23
N ARG A 353 -22.62 -7.25 32.51
CA ARG A 353 -21.65 -7.73 33.51
C ARG A 353 -21.69 -9.25 33.67
N GLU A 354 -22.88 -9.84 33.71
CA GLU A 354 -23.05 -11.29 33.86
C GLU A 354 -22.59 -12.06 32.63
N LEU A 355 -22.85 -11.55 31.42
CA LEU A 355 -22.37 -12.14 30.16
C LEU A 355 -20.85 -12.00 30.03
N LEU A 356 -20.30 -10.81 30.33
CA LEU A 356 -18.86 -10.56 30.32
C LEU A 356 -18.10 -11.46 31.31
N ALA A 357 -18.65 -11.66 32.51
CA ALA A 357 -18.05 -12.57 33.50
C ALA A 357 -18.06 -14.05 33.06
N LYS A 358 -18.94 -14.41 32.12
CA LYS A 358 -19.01 -15.75 31.52
C LYS A 358 -18.22 -15.85 30.21
N GLU A 359 -17.60 -14.76 29.76
CA GLU A 359 -16.98 -14.65 28.43
C GLU A 359 -17.96 -15.01 27.29
N ASP A 360 -19.25 -14.72 27.49
CA ASP A 360 -20.30 -14.94 26.48
C ASP A 360 -20.29 -13.77 25.48
N TRP A 361 -19.33 -13.79 24.56
CA TRP A 361 -19.14 -12.74 23.55
C TRP A 361 -20.31 -12.64 22.58
N GLU A 362 -20.93 -13.76 22.21
CA GLU A 362 -22.11 -13.77 21.33
C GLU A 362 -23.32 -13.15 22.02
N GLY A 363 -23.55 -13.46 23.30
CA GLY A 363 -24.64 -12.85 24.06
C GLY A 363 -24.46 -11.34 24.33
N ILE A 364 -23.21 -10.84 24.26
CA ILE A 364 -22.89 -9.41 24.43
C ILE A 364 -23.22 -8.58 23.19
N VAL A 365 -23.10 -9.16 21.99
CA VAL A 365 -23.21 -8.46 20.70
C VAL A 365 -24.66 -8.22 20.28
#